data_AF-A0A7X1VPW9-F1
#
_entry.id   AF-A0A7X1VPW9-F1
#
_cell.length_a   1.000
_cell.length_b   1.000
_cell.length_c   1.000
_cell.angle_alpha   90.00
_cell.angle_beta   90.00
_cell.angle_gamma   90.00
#
_symmetry.space_group_name_H-M   'P 1'
#
loop_
_entity.id
_entity.type
_entity.pdbx_description
1 polymer ?
#
loop_
_entity_poly.entity_id
_entity_poly.type
_entity_poly.pdbx_seq_one_letter_code
_entity_poly.pdbx_strand_id
1 'polypeptide(L)'
;MSSIEPASIACPSLRRPPIEPQGLTATQFSDTVEKAKIGNALLSFIARGFPQSAWNRTLYNRLSQMFGHIAHYDIHGFWGAQFSTTQARLGFLRGIALYRCYGDPAWTWSDVERDIRNRIIGSGLIDAYTRALAAEQEARDRADLARLAQRFRISLPSEHQPLPAAPVQAELF
;
A
#
# COMPACT_ATOMS: atom_id res chain seq x y z
N MET A 1 2.92 17.22 -19.42
CA MET A 1 3.50 16.46 -18.29
C MET A 1 2.89 15.08 -18.35
N SER A 2 3.67 14.04 -18.62
CA SER A 2 3.15 12.67 -18.57
C SER A 2 2.80 12.38 -17.11
N SER A 3 1.51 12.40 -16.77
CA SER A 3 1.04 11.99 -15.45
C SER A 3 1.39 10.52 -15.28
N ILE A 4 2.38 10.23 -14.45
CA ILE A 4 2.68 8.86 -14.06
C ILE A 4 1.51 8.37 -13.22
N GLU A 5 0.76 7.42 -13.74
CA GLU A 5 -0.35 6.81 -13.01
C GLU A 5 0.17 6.11 -11.75
N PRO A 6 -0.58 6.15 -10.63
CA PRO A 6 -0.15 5.51 -9.41
C PRO A 6 -0.16 3.99 -9.54
N ALA A 7 0.90 3.33 -9.10
CA ALA A 7 1.07 1.88 -9.17
C ALA A 7 -0.13 1.13 -8.59
N SER A 8 -0.73 0.26 -9.40
CA SER A 8 -1.80 -0.65 -9.01
C SER A 8 -1.24 -2.07 -8.93
N ILE A 9 -0.94 -2.53 -7.72
CA ILE A 9 -0.30 -3.84 -7.49
C ILE A 9 -1.35 -4.81 -6.97
N ALA A 10 -1.63 -5.86 -7.74
CA ALA A 10 -2.53 -6.92 -7.32
C ALA A 10 -1.83 -7.89 -6.35
N CYS A 11 -2.53 -8.26 -5.27
CA CYS A 11 -2.06 -9.22 -4.29
C CYS A 11 -3.21 -10.18 -3.90
N PRO A 12 -3.56 -11.17 -4.75
CA PRO A 12 -4.71 -12.02 -4.54
C PRO A 12 -4.65 -12.86 -3.25
N SER A 13 -3.45 -13.14 -2.74
CA SER A 13 -3.19 -13.92 -1.52
C SER A 13 -3.80 -13.28 -0.27
N LEU A 14 -3.91 -11.95 -0.21
CA LEU A 14 -4.53 -11.25 0.92
C LEU A 14 -5.96 -11.71 1.23
N ARG A 15 -6.69 -12.19 0.20
CA ARG A 15 -8.09 -12.63 0.32
C ARG A 15 -8.25 -14.07 0.83
N ARG A 16 -7.15 -14.78 1.10
CA ARG A 16 -7.18 -16.22 1.44
C ARG A 16 -6.40 -16.51 2.73
N PRO A 17 -6.98 -17.28 3.68
CA PRO A 17 -8.41 -17.62 3.76
C PRO A 17 -9.25 -16.34 3.99
N PRO A 18 -10.55 -16.31 3.66
CA PRO A 18 -11.41 -15.20 4.09
C PRO A 18 -11.40 -15.08 5.62
N ILE A 19 -11.65 -13.87 6.12
CA ILE A 19 -11.91 -13.66 7.55
C ILE A 19 -13.23 -14.34 7.88
N GLU A 20 -13.19 -15.27 8.83
CA GLU A 20 -14.36 -16.03 9.28
C GLU A 20 -14.99 -15.39 10.52
N PRO A 21 -16.33 -15.31 10.62
CA PRO A 21 -17.00 -14.71 11.78
C PRO A 21 -16.69 -15.43 13.11
N GLN A 22 -16.42 -16.73 13.07
CA GLN A 22 -16.26 -17.59 14.25
C GLN A 22 -15.05 -17.21 15.12
N GLY A 23 -14.04 -16.54 14.54
CA GLY A 23 -12.85 -16.08 15.25
C GLY A 23 -12.92 -14.64 15.76
N LEU A 24 -14.06 -13.97 15.59
CA LEU A 24 -14.24 -12.55 15.92
C LEU A 24 -15.11 -12.37 17.16
N THR A 25 -14.93 -11.25 17.85
CA THR A 25 -15.80 -10.85 18.96
C THR A 25 -16.81 -9.82 18.47
N ALA A 26 -18.10 -10.05 18.74
CA ALA A 26 -19.15 -9.07 18.45
C ALA A 26 -18.97 -7.84 19.35
N THR A 27 -19.31 -6.67 18.82
CA THR A 27 -19.43 -5.45 19.62
C THR A 27 -20.89 -5.16 19.94
N GLN A 28 -21.15 -4.14 20.76
CA GLN A 28 -22.51 -3.64 20.99
C GLN A 28 -23.20 -3.14 19.70
N PHE A 29 -22.42 -2.74 18.69
CA PHE A 29 -22.92 -2.07 17.48
C PHE A 29 -22.80 -2.91 16.21
N SER A 30 -21.97 -3.95 16.22
CA SER A 30 -21.68 -4.77 15.04
C SER A 30 -21.50 -6.23 15.42
N ASP A 31 -22.19 -7.11 14.70
CA ASP A 31 -22.00 -8.55 14.85
C ASP A 31 -20.72 -9.05 14.17
N THR A 32 -20.37 -10.31 14.41
CA THR A 32 -19.16 -10.92 13.84
C THR A 32 -19.23 -11.10 12.32
N VAL A 33 -20.44 -11.21 11.75
CA VAL A 33 -20.65 -11.38 10.30
C VAL A 33 -20.37 -10.06 9.57
N GLU A 34 -20.85 -8.94 10.10
CA GLU A 34 -20.55 -7.60 9.60
C GLU A 34 -19.05 -7.33 9.68
N LYS A 35 -18.41 -7.69 10.80
CA LYS A 35 -16.97 -7.56 11.00
C LYS A 35 -16.17 -8.31 9.94
N ALA A 36 -16.48 -9.59 9.74
CA ALA A 36 -15.87 -10.41 8.70
C ALA A 36 -16.11 -9.83 7.29
N LYS A 37 -17.35 -9.40 6.99
CA LYS A 37 -17.72 -8.84 5.68
C LYS A 37 -16.91 -7.59 5.34
N ILE A 38 -16.82 -6.63 6.26
CA ILE A 38 -16.07 -5.39 6.03
C ILE A 38 -14.57 -5.66 5.97
N GLY A 39 -14.03 -6.52 6.84
CA GLY A 39 -12.62 -6.91 6.78
C GLY A 39 -12.23 -7.57 5.46
N ASN A 40 -13.05 -8.51 4.97
CA ASN A 40 -12.89 -9.12 3.65
C ASN A 40 -13.02 -8.12 2.50
N ALA A 41 -13.95 -7.16 2.60
CA ALA A 41 -14.09 -6.11 1.59
C ALA A 41 -12.85 -5.21 1.53
N LEU A 42 -12.27 -4.84 2.69
CA LEU A 42 -11.05 -4.06 2.77
C LEU A 42 -9.84 -4.83 2.20
N LEU A 43 -9.67 -6.10 2.58
CA LEU A 43 -8.62 -6.95 2.01
C LEU A 43 -8.79 -7.11 0.49
N SER A 44 -10.02 -7.26 0.00
CA SER A 44 -10.29 -7.34 -1.44
C SER A 44 -9.96 -6.03 -2.16
N PHE A 45 -10.28 -4.88 -1.56
CA PHE A 45 -9.94 -3.57 -2.09
C PHE A 45 -8.42 -3.38 -2.21
N ILE A 46 -7.66 -3.72 -1.16
CA ILE A 46 -6.19 -3.67 -1.16
C ILE A 46 -5.62 -4.69 -2.16
N ALA A 47 -6.12 -5.93 -2.16
CA ALA A 47 -5.67 -6.99 -3.06
C ALA A 47 -5.84 -6.67 -4.54
N ARG A 48 -6.74 -5.76 -4.89
CA ARG A 48 -7.00 -5.30 -6.26
C ARG A 48 -6.21 -4.05 -6.64
N GLY A 49 -5.29 -3.58 -5.79
CA GLY A 49 -4.47 -2.41 -6.06
C GLY A 49 -5.19 -1.08 -5.85
N PHE A 50 -6.13 -1.00 -4.90
CA PHE A 50 -6.88 0.21 -4.57
C PHE A 50 -7.68 0.77 -5.76
N PRO A 51 -8.66 0.03 -6.34
CA PRO A 51 -9.47 0.53 -7.45
C PRO A 51 -10.49 1.57 -6.97
N GLN A 52 -10.46 2.78 -7.54
CA GLN A 52 -11.37 3.86 -7.18
C GLN A 52 -12.85 3.49 -7.35
N SER A 53 -13.17 2.69 -8.37
CA SER A 53 -14.53 2.20 -8.62
C SER A 53 -15.08 1.29 -7.51
N ALA A 54 -14.22 0.72 -6.66
CA ALA A 54 -14.65 -0.09 -5.52
C ALA A 54 -14.73 0.73 -4.22
N TRP A 55 -14.23 1.97 -4.21
CA TRP A 55 -14.32 2.84 -3.04
C TRP A 55 -15.74 3.35 -2.86
N ASN A 56 -16.27 3.22 -1.65
CA ASN A 56 -17.67 3.53 -1.35
C ASN A 56 -17.84 3.96 0.11
N ARG A 57 -19.04 4.47 0.41
CA ARG A 57 -19.40 5.00 1.74
C ARG A 57 -19.22 3.98 2.85
N THR A 58 -19.50 2.70 2.61
CA THR A 58 -19.36 1.65 3.62
C THR A 58 -17.91 1.44 4.02
N LEU A 59 -17.01 1.32 3.04
CA LEU A 59 -15.58 1.20 3.31
C LEU A 59 -15.04 2.46 3.99
N TYR A 60 -15.42 3.63 3.51
CA TYR A 60 -15.02 4.90 4.12
C TYR A 60 -15.45 5.00 5.58
N ASN A 61 -16.75 4.83 5.86
CA ASN A 61 -17.31 5.00 7.20
C ASN A 61 -16.62 4.10 8.23
N ARG A 62 -16.24 2.87 7.84
CA ARG A 62 -15.55 1.98 8.75
C ARG A 62 -14.05 2.27 8.83
N LEU A 63 -13.38 2.39 7.69
CA LEU A 63 -11.93 2.57 7.64
C LEU A 63 -11.48 3.88 8.28
N SER A 64 -12.30 4.94 8.21
CA SER A 64 -12.01 6.23 8.87
C SER A 64 -12.02 6.16 10.40
N GLN A 65 -12.48 5.06 10.98
CA GLN A 65 -12.50 4.77 12.41
C GLN A 65 -11.52 3.65 12.81
N MET A 66 -10.83 3.04 11.83
CA MET A 66 -9.86 1.96 12.06
C MET A 66 -8.43 2.49 11.95
N PHE A 67 -7.47 1.74 12.50
CA PHE A 67 -6.03 2.00 12.37
C PHE A 67 -5.58 3.39 12.86
N GLY A 68 -6.33 4.00 13.77
CA GLY A 68 -6.02 5.33 14.31
C GLY A 68 -6.24 6.47 13.32
N HIS A 69 -6.97 6.24 12.22
CA HIS A 69 -7.43 7.32 11.37
C HIS A 69 -8.41 8.22 12.13
N ILE A 70 -8.28 9.53 11.92
CA ILE A 70 -9.24 10.52 12.44
C ILE A 70 -10.25 10.77 11.33
N ALA A 71 -11.54 10.70 11.65
CA ALA A 71 -12.66 10.80 10.70
C ALA A 71 -12.85 12.20 10.06
N HIS A 72 -11.84 13.07 10.06
CA HIS A 72 -11.97 14.49 9.74
C HIS A 72 -11.98 14.81 8.22
N TYR A 73 -12.02 13.80 7.35
CA TYR A 73 -12.09 13.95 5.90
C TYR A 73 -13.41 13.41 5.36
N ASP A 74 -14.03 14.04 4.36
CA ASP A 74 -15.12 13.38 3.63
C ASP A 74 -14.61 12.17 2.81
N ILE A 75 -15.52 11.41 2.20
CA ILE A 75 -15.19 10.19 1.43
C ILE A 75 -14.16 10.44 0.31
N HIS A 76 -14.22 11.60 -0.36
CA HIS A 76 -13.31 11.97 -1.43
C HIS A 76 -11.99 12.50 -0.87
N GLY A 77 -12.05 13.30 0.20
CA GLY A 77 -10.85 13.76 0.92
C GLY A 77 -10.01 12.60 1.46
N PHE A 78 -10.67 11.60 2.06
CA PHE A 78 -10.00 10.40 2.57
C PHE A 78 -9.32 9.63 1.43
N TRP A 79 -10.03 9.43 0.31
CA TRP A 79 -9.46 8.81 -0.88
C TRP A 79 -8.23 9.55 -1.39
N GLY A 80 -8.35 10.88 -1.53
CA GLY A 80 -7.27 11.76 -1.97
C GLY A 80 -6.04 11.63 -1.08
N ALA A 81 -6.22 11.64 0.23
CA ALA A 81 -5.13 11.57 1.19
C ALA A 81 -4.45 10.18 1.26
N GLN A 82 -5.23 9.09 1.19
CA GLN A 82 -4.72 7.75 1.47
C GLN A 82 -4.38 6.92 0.22
N PHE A 83 -5.01 7.19 -0.93
CA PHE A 83 -4.97 6.24 -2.07
C PHE A 83 -4.67 6.86 -3.44
N SER A 84 -4.60 8.19 -3.54
CA SER A 84 -4.45 8.88 -4.84
C SER A 84 -3.10 8.71 -5.51
N THR A 85 -2.04 8.44 -4.75
CA THR A 85 -0.67 8.28 -5.25
C THR A 85 -0.05 6.98 -4.75
N THR A 86 0.99 6.50 -5.43
CA THR A 86 1.80 5.34 -4.99
C THR A 86 2.38 5.57 -3.60
N GLN A 87 2.86 6.78 -3.33
CA GLN A 87 3.36 7.18 -2.01
C GLN A 87 2.27 7.14 -0.93
N ALA A 88 1.06 7.64 -1.23
CA ALA A 88 -0.05 7.60 -0.29
C ALA A 88 -0.45 6.15 0.04
N ARG A 89 -0.58 5.29 -1.00
CA ARG A 89 -0.88 3.86 -0.83
C ARG A 89 0.18 3.15 0.02
N LEU A 90 1.46 3.42 -0.22
CA LEU A 90 2.56 2.89 0.59
C LEU A 90 2.50 3.39 2.04
N GLY A 91 2.22 4.68 2.24
CA GLY A 91 2.05 5.30 3.55
C GLY A 91 0.92 4.65 4.34
N PHE A 92 -0.23 4.41 3.69
CA PHE A 92 -1.37 3.71 4.27
C PHE A 92 -1.00 2.28 4.72
N LEU A 93 -0.35 1.49 3.85
CA LEU A 93 0.07 0.13 4.18
C LEU A 93 1.07 0.08 5.35
N ARG A 94 2.04 1.00 5.37
CA ARG A 94 2.98 1.15 6.50
C ARG A 94 2.27 1.56 7.78
N GLY A 95 1.30 2.46 7.68
CA GLY A 95 0.45 2.87 8.79
C GLY A 95 -0.24 1.67 9.43
N ILE A 96 -0.88 0.81 8.63
CA ILE A 96 -1.50 -0.42 9.13
C ILE A 96 -0.46 -1.35 9.79
N ALA A 97 0.70 -1.56 9.16
CA ALA A 97 1.74 -2.43 9.70
C ALA A 97 2.30 -1.97 11.06
N LEU A 98 2.41 -0.65 11.26
CA LEU A 98 2.89 -0.05 12.50
C LEU A 98 1.79 0.06 13.57
N TYR A 99 0.52 0.09 13.17
CA TYR A 99 -0.58 0.19 14.11
C TYR A 99 -0.64 -1.04 15.03
N ARG A 100 -0.91 -0.81 16.33
CA ARG A 100 -0.83 -1.86 17.36
C ARG A 100 -2.17 -2.58 17.59
N CYS A 101 -3.24 -2.12 16.95
CA CYS A 101 -4.59 -2.69 17.06
C CYS A 101 -5.05 -2.73 18.53
N TYR A 102 -5.04 -1.56 19.17
CA TYR A 102 -5.39 -1.43 20.58
C TYR A 102 -6.90 -1.59 20.83
N GLY A 103 -7.25 -1.93 22.06
CA GLY A 103 -8.63 -2.00 22.53
C GLY A 103 -9.19 -3.42 22.60
N ASP A 104 -10.19 -3.56 23.47
CA ASP A 104 -10.94 -4.80 23.66
C ASP A 104 -11.82 -5.06 22.42
N PRO A 105 -11.71 -6.23 21.76
CA PRO A 105 -12.50 -6.56 20.57
C PRO A 105 -14.02 -6.64 20.83
N ALA A 106 -14.47 -6.67 22.08
CA ALA A 106 -15.88 -6.51 22.45
C ALA A 106 -16.40 -5.07 22.30
N TRP A 107 -15.50 -4.09 22.20
CA TRP A 107 -15.84 -2.67 22.06
C TRP A 107 -15.21 -2.03 20.82
N THR A 108 -14.18 -2.64 20.25
CA THR A 108 -13.46 -2.17 19.07
C THR A 108 -13.39 -3.23 17.97
N TRP A 109 -12.73 -2.88 16.87
CA TRP A 109 -12.47 -3.78 15.73
C TRP A 109 -11.05 -4.36 15.76
N SER A 110 -10.41 -4.37 16.93
CA SER A 110 -8.98 -4.68 17.09
C SER A 110 -8.59 -6.09 16.64
N ASP A 111 -9.51 -7.06 16.69
CA ASP A 111 -9.36 -8.42 16.15
C ASP A 111 -9.28 -8.42 14.62
N VAL A 112 -10.20 -7.74 13.93
CA VAL A 112 -10.18 -7.58 12.47
C VAL A 112 -8.96 -6.78 12.01
N GLU A 113 -8.66 -5.67 12.69
CA GLU A 113 -7.48 -4.86 12.40
C GLU A 113 -6.19 -5.67 12.49
N ARG A 114 -6.09 -6.54 13.50
CA ARG A 114 -4.92 -7.40 13.72
C ARG A 114 -4.76 -8.43 12.62
N ASP A 115 -5.85 -9.07 12.17
CA ASP A 115 -5.79 -10.01 11.05
C ASP A 115 -5.33 -9.30 9.77
N ILE A 116 -5.95 -8.16 9.44
CA ILE A 116 -5.58 -7.36 8.26
C ILE A 116 -4.11 -6.93 8.31
N ARG A 117 -3.66 -6.43 9.47
CA ARG A 117 -2.27 -6.05 9.70
C ARG A 117 -1.31 -7.21 9.44
N ASN A 118 -1.58 -8.37 10.02
CA ASN A 118 -0.70 -9.53 9.89
C ASN A 118 -0.60 -9.99 8.42
N ARG A 119 -1.71 -9.94 7.69
CA ARG A 119 -1.73 -10.27 6.25
C ARG A 119 -0.93 -9.27 5.42
N ILE A 120 -1.07 -7.97 5.69
CA ILE A 120 -0.28 -6.95 4.99
C ILE A 120 1.21 -7.16 5.25
N ILE A 121 1.62 -7.39 6.50
CA ILE A 121 3.02 -7.67 6.87
C ILE A 121 3.53 -8.92 6.15
N GLY A 122 2.74 -10.01 6.11
CA GLY A 122 3.13 -11.28 5.49
C GLY A 122 3.05 -11.31 3.96
N SER A 123 2.49 -10.28 3.31
CA SER A 123 2.20 -10.31 1.86
C SER A 123 3.33 -9.87 0.94
N GLY A 124 4.35 -9.19 1.48
CA GLY A 124 5.38 -8.52 0.67
C GLY A 124 4.87 -7.31 -0.13
N LEU A 125 3.62 -6.88 0.09
CA LEU A 125 3.01 -5.78 -0.64
C LEU A 125 3.71 -4.43 -0.37
N ILE A 126 4.19 -4.22 0.86
CA ILE A 126 4.95 -3.02 1.24
C ILE A 126 6.22 -2.91 0.40
N ASP A 127 6.95 -4.01 0.22
CA ASP A 127 8.19 -4.02 -0.58
C ASP A 127 7.90 -3.81 -2.06
N ALA A 128 6.81 -4.39 -2.56
CA ALA A 128 6.37 -4.20 -3.94
C ALA A 128 6.04 -2.73 -4.23
N TYR A 129 5.29 -2.06 -3.35
CA TYR A 129 5.01 -0.64 -3.45
C TYR A 129 6.26 0.23 -3.24
N THR A 130 7.19 -0.18 -2.38
CA THR A 130 8.47 0.52 -2.18
C THR A 130 9.29 0.51 -3.47
N ARG A 131 9.41 -0.64 -4.15
CA ARG A 131 10.09 -0.74 -5.45
C ARG A 131 9.39 0.06 -6.54
N ALA A 132 8.06 0.02 -6.59
CA ALA A 132 7.29 0.78 -7.56
C ALA A 132 7.50 2.29 -7.38
N LEU A 133 7.47 2.79 -6.14
CA LEU A 133 7.73 4.20 -5.86
C LEU A 133 9.15 4.62 -6.27
N ALA A 134 10.16 3.78 -6.01
CA ALA A 134 11.54 4.05 -6.41
C ALA A 134 11.68 4.13 -7.94
N ALA A 135 11.06 3.19 -8.67
CA ALA A 135 11.06 3.21 -10.14
C ALA A 135 10.34 4.44 -10.72
N GLU A 136 9.22 4.87 -10.10
CA GLU A 136 8.54 6.10 -10.48
C GLU A 136 9.41 7.35 -10.25
N GLN A 137 10.15 7.40 -9.14
CA GLN A 137 11.08 8.49 -8.84
C GLN A 137 12.22 8.52 -9.86
N GLU A 138 12.85 7.38 -10.12
CA GLU A 138 13.92 7.28 -11.11
C GLU A 138 13.45 7.70 -12.52
N ALA A 139 12.23 7.30 -12.92
CA ALA A 139 11.66 7.72 -14.20
C ALA A 139 11.44 9.24 -14.27
N ARG A 140 11.00 9.88 -13.17
CA ARG A 140 10.86 11.34 -13.08
C ARG A 140 12.22 12.02 -13.17
N ASP A 141 13.19 11.54 -12.41
CA ASP A 141 14.55 12.11 -12.37
C ASP A 141 15.23 12.01 -13.74
N ARG A 142 15.10 10.87 -14.43
CA ARG A 142 15.58 10.69 -15.81
C ARG A 142 14.89 11.65 -16.79
N ALA A 143 13.58 11.84 -16.68
CA ALA A 143 12.84 12.76 -17.53
C ALA A 143 13.23 14.23 -17.29
N ASP A 144 13.44 14.61 -16.03
CA ASP A 144 13.91 15.94 -15.67
C ASP A 144 15.35 16.18 -16.13
N LEU A 145 16.22 15.18 -15.99
CA LEU A 145 17.59 15.24 -16.52
C LEU A 145 17.59 15.44 -18.04
N ALA A 146 16.78 14.68 -18.78
CA ALA A 146 16.64 14.82 -20.24
C ALA A 146 16.15 16.22 -20.63
N ARG A 147 15.15 16.74 -19.90
CA ARG A 147 14.60 18.09 -20.10
C ARG A 147 15.66 19.17 -19.85
N LEU A 148 16.44 19.04 -18.78
CA LEU A 148 17.52 19.97 -18.44
C LEU A 148 18.67 19.90 -19.46
N ALA A 149 19.09 18.70 -19.85
CA ALA A 149 20.11 18.49 -20.87
C ALA A 149 19.71 19.15 -22.20
N GLN A 150 18.45 18.99 -22.63
CA GLN A 150 17.92 19.67 -23.81
C GLN A 150 17.92 21.19 -23.65
N ARG A 151 17.48 21.71 -22.50
CA ARG A 151 17.41 23.15 -22.23
C ARG A 151 18.79 23.82 -22.27
N PHE A 152 19.80 23.15 -21.74
CA PHE A 152 21.16 23.68 -21.64
C PHE A 152 22.11 23.19 -22.76
N ARG A 153 21.60 22.39 -23.71
CA ARG A 153 22.38 21.77 -24.79
C ARG A 153 23.59 20.97 -24.30
N ILE A 154 23.41 20.26 -23.18
CA ILE A 154 24.42 19.39 -22.58
C ILE A 154 24.26 17.98 -23.16
N SER A 155 25.35 17.39 -23.65
CA SER A 155 25.36 15.97 -24.02
C SER A 155 25.45 15.12 -22.76
N LEU A 156 24.45 14.26 -22.53
CA LEU A 156 24.50 13.28 -21.45
C LEU A 156 25.43 12.13 -21.85
N PRO A 157 26.29 11.63 -20.94
CA PRO A 157 27.04 10.42 -21.20
C PRO A 157 26.06 9.24 -21.39
N SER A 158 26.30 8.40 -22.41
CA SER A 158 25.60 7.11 -22.55
C SER A 158 25.78 6.30 -21.26
N GLU A 159 24.71 5.66 -20.78
CA GLU A 159 24.72 4.82 -19.57
C GLU A 159 26.02 4.02 -19.46
N HIS A 160 26.66 4.11 -18.28
CA HIS A 160 27.86 3.36 -17.96
C HIS A 160 27.63 1.87 -18.27
N GLN A 161 28.36 1.38 -19.27
CA GLN A 161 28.56 -0.05 -19.47
C GLN A 161 29.02 -0.64 -18.13
N PRO A 162 28.40 -1.73 -17.62
CA PRO A 162 28.83 -2.31 -16.37
C PRO A 162 30.32 -2.61 -16.50
N LEU A 163 31.12 -2.06 -15.59
CA LEU A 163 32.55 -2.36 -15.50
C LEU A 163 32.71 -3.89 -15.59
N PRO A 164 33.53 -4.42 -16.51
CA PRO A 164 33.74 -5.86 -16.60
C PRO A 164 34.17 -6.34 -15.22
N ALA A 165 33.47 -7.37 -14.72
CA ALA A 165 33.76 -7.97 -13.43
C ALA A 165 35.27 -8.21 -13.35
N ALA A 166 35.92 -7.62 -12.35
CA ALA A 166 37.34 -7.80 -12.12
C ALA A 166 37.63 -9.32 -12.13
N PRO A 167 38.65 -9.77 -12.88
CA PRO A 167 38.99 -11.19 -12.88
C PRO A 167 39.28 -11.60 -11.44
N VAL A 168 38.50 -12.56 -10.94
CA VAL A 168 38.80 -13.26 -9.69
C VAL A 168 40.19 -13.87 -9.90
N GLN A 169 41.21 -13.26 -9.30
CA GLN A 169 42.54 -13.84 -9.25
C GLN A 169 42.43 -15.06 -8.34
N ALA A 170 42.21 -16.21 -8.97
CA ALA A 170 42.30 -17.50 -8.34
C ALA A 170 43.79 -17.85 -8.19
N GLU A 171 44.52 -17.19 -7.29
CA GLU A 171 45.82 -17.69 -6.84
C GLU A 171 46.07 -17.39 -5.35
N LEU A 172 46.46 -18.48 -4.66
CA LEU A 172 47.10 -18.59 -3.34
C LEU A 172 46.17 -18.49 -2.13
N PHE A 173 45.56 -19.62 -1.74
CA PHE A 173 45.97 -20.45 -0.60
C PHE A 173 45.29 -21.84 -0.68
#